data_AF-A0EDF6-F1
#
_entry.id   AF-A0EDF6-F1
#
_cell.length_a   1.000
_cell.length_b   1.000
_cell.length_c   1.000
_cell.angle_alpha   90.00
_cell.angle_beta   90.00
_cell.angle_gamma   90.00
#
_symmetry.space_group_name_H-M   'P 1'
#
loop_
_entity.id
_entity.type
_entity.pdbx_description
1 polymer ?
#
loop_
_entity_poly.entity_id
_entity_poly.type
_entity_poly.pdbx_seq_one_letter_code
_entity_poly.pdbx_strand_id
1 'polypeptide(L)'
;MSNDTGVQKKKHKYIDSEEEEQQQQQPVQQPQQQSPIAQTITVDHKKWKFLFEPDSSEQQEEKKVKKIQNPQITKQKQPEQRVKQIKSNPDTDDLRYEILCRWWYCFDQWPPSDFDYEEALSKYKLRKVDLAVFKRESEINDQGLRKVYEVNGYKGVFRTSAGDTLDLRPREGCPSYEQISKINSKNLPKILIKGLKAQLDDLLKHEPNNQQLKHNLERQLKQVQQQYQRQTD
;
A
#
# COMPACT_ATOMS: atom_id res chain seq x y z
N MET A 1 63.50 51.19 45.83
CA MET A 1 62.92 49.90 45.44
C MET A 1 62.74 49.95 43.93
N SER A 2 63.78 49.54 43.21
CA SER A 2 63.79 48.34 42.34
C SER A 2 63.05 48.61 41.02
N ASN A 3 63.75 49.22 40.05
CA ASN A 3 64.42 48.59 38.88
C ASN A 3 63.40 48.18 37.79
N ASP A 4 63.34 48.85 36.63
CA ASP A 4 64.27 48.71 35.48
C ASP A 4 64.10 47.30 34.85
N THR A 5 63.91 47.06 33.55
CA THR A 5 64.51 47.61 32.33
C THR A 5 63.62 47.11 31.15
N GLY A 6 63.55 47.74 29.99
CA GLY A 6 64.54 47.50 28.94
C GLY A 6 63.98 46.75 27.73
N VAL A 7 63.60 47.50 26.70
CA VAL A 7 63.37 47.03 25.33
C VAL A 7 64.71 46.65 24.70
N GLN A 8 64.86 45.43 24.17
CA GLN A 8 65.85 45.13 23.14
C GLN A 8 65.37 44.10 22.10
N LYS A 9 65.75 44.40 20.85
CA LYS A 9 65.47 43.70 19.59
C LYS A 9 66.23 42.38 19.48
N LYS A 10 65.65 41.38 18.81
CA LYS A 10 66.44 40.42 17.99
C LYS A 10 65.70 40.07 16.70
N LYS A 11 66.41 40.30 15.60
CA LYS A 11 66.10 39.83 14.24
C LYS A 11 66.40 38.33 14.16
N HIS A 12 65.53 37.56 13.51
CA HIS A 12 65.97 36.38 12.76
C HIS A 12 65.30 36.34 11.38
N LYS A 13 66.00 35.65 10.50
CA LYS A 13 66.19 35.88 9.07
C LYS A 13 65.66 34.63 8.33
N TYR A 14 64.97 34.85 7.22
CA TYR A 14 64.79 34.00 6.01
C TYR A 14 64.60 32.48 6.14
N ILE A 15 63.59 31.94 5.42
CA ILE A 15 63.75 31.10 4.21
C ILE A 15 62.36 30.86 3.59
N ASP A 16 62.29 31.05 2.27
CA ASP A 16 61.20 30.73 1.35
C ASP A 16 60.82 29.25 1.37
N SER A 17 59.53 28.94 1.22
CA SER A 17 59.05 27.82 0.40
C SER A 17 57.60 28.07 0.03
N GLU A 18 57.43 28.30 -1.26
CA GLU A 18 56.17 28.24 -1.99
C GLU A 18 55.54 26.87 -1.82
N GLU A 19 54.22 26.81 -1.61
CA GLU A 19 53.38 25.75 -2.17
C GLU A 19 51.94 26.27 -2.25
N GLU A 20 51.58 26.64 -3.48
CA GLU A 20 50.20 26.79 -3.93
C GLU A 20 49.52 25.42 -3.89
N GLU A 21 48.40 25.27 -3.19
CA GLU A 21 47.39 24.28 -3.57
C GLU A 21 45.99 24.88 -3.54
N GLN A 22 45.49 25.08 -4.76
CA GLN A 22 44.14 25.44 -5.13
C GLN A 22 43.18 24.29 -4.75
N GLN A 23 42.28 24.51 -3.77
CA GLN A 23 41.14 23.62 -3.61
C GLN A 23 39.98 24.06 -4.51
N GLN A 24 39.91 23.37 -5.64
CA GLN A 24 38.77 23.35 -6.57
C GLN A 24 37.52 22.83 -5.85
N GLN A 25 36.44 23.61 -5.94
CA GLN A 25 35.09 23.18 -5.60
C GLN A 25 34.60 22.22 -6.68
N GLN A 26 34.33 20.95 -6.31
CA GLN A 26 33.51 20.05 -7.13
C GLN A 26 32.07 20.05 -6.61
N PRO A 27 31.05 20.10 -7.50
CA PRO A 27 29.66 20.02 -7.11
C PRO A 27 29.30 18.58 -6.72
N VAL A 28 28.78 18.41 -5.51
CA VAL A 28 28.24 17.15 -4.99
C VAL A 28 26.97 16.80 -5.77
N GLN A 29 27.07 15.78 -6.62
CA GLN A 29 25.92 15.17 -7.30
C GLN A 29 25.12 14.34 -6.28
N GLN A 30 23.82 14.63 -6.17
CA GLN A 30 22.87 13.80 -5.42
C GLN A 30 22.63 12.48 -6.19
N PRO A 31 22.73 11.31 -5.53
CA PRO A 31 22.30 10.06 -6.15
C PRO A 31 20.77 10.05 -6.30
N GLN A 32 20.30 9.97 -7.55
CA GLN A 32 18.90 9.70 -7.89
C GLN A 32 18.49 8.33 -7.32
N GLN A 33 17.62 8.33 -6.31
CA GLN A 33 16.94 7.12 -5.87
C GLN A 33 15.82 6.78 -6.86
N GLN A 34 16.10 5.87 -7.78
CA GLN A 34 15.05 5.19 -8.54
C GLN A 34 14.42 4.14 -7.63
N SER A 35 13.18 4.36 -7.21
CA SER A 35 12.38 3.35 -6.52
C SER A 35 11.98 2.25 -7.51
N PRO A 36 12.27 0.97 -7.27
CA PRO A 36 11.76 -0.09 -8.11
C PRO A 36 10.24 -0.26 -7.89
N ILE A 37 9.53 -0.26 -9.02
CA ILE A 37 8.11 -0.56 -9.19
C ILE A 37 7.74 -1.81 -8.36
N ALA A 38 6.80 -1.65 -7.45
CA ALA A 38 6.20 -2.75 -6.70
C ALA A 38 5.52 -3.71 -7.69
N GLN A 39 6.13 -4.87 -7.91
CA GLN A 39 5.51 -5.96 -8.65
C GLN A 39 4.43 -6.58 -7.77
N THR A 40 3.18 -6.37 -8.14
CA THR A 40 2.01 -6.97 -7.50
C THR A 40 2.01 -8.46 -7.79
N ILE A 41 2.35 -9.28 -6.79
CA ILE A 41 2.13 -10.74 -6.84
C ILE A 41 0.66 -10.98 -6.51
N THR A 42 -0.08 -11.49 -7.48
CA THR A 42 -1.44 -12.02 -7.30
C THR A 42 -1.39 -13.23 -6.36
N VAL A 43 -2.16 -13.18 -5.27
CA VAL A 43 -2.20 -14.24 -4.25
C VAL A 43 -3.10 -15.38 -4.73
N ASP A 44 -2.53 -16.58 -4.87
CA ASP A 44 -3.26 -17.82 -5.11
C ASP A 44 -4.09 -18.20 -3.87
N HIS A 45 -5.41 -18.16 -4.02
CA HIS A 45 -6.40 -18.43 -2.96
C HIS A 45 -6.38 -19.88 -2.47
N LYS A 46 -5.67 -20.81 -3.11
CA LYS A 46 -5.65 -22.22 -2.69
C LYS A 46 -4.81 -22.50 -1.44
N LYS A 47 -3.89 -21.60 -1.07
CA LYS A 47 -3.00 -21.80 0.11
C LYS A 47 -3.64 -21.40 1.44
N TRP A 48 -4.78 -20.70 1.41
CA TRP A 48 -5.42 -20.14 2.61
C TRP A 48 -6.32 -21.12 3.37
N LYS A 49 -6.60 -22.31 2.81
CA LYS A 49 -7.50 -23.30 3.42
C LYS A 49 -6.89 -24.11 4.56
N PHE A 50 -5.57 -24.09 4.74
CA PHE A 50 -4.86 -24.97 5.68
C PHE A 50 -4.38 -24.31 6.98
N LEU A 51 -4.62 -23.01 7.18
CA LEU A 51 -4.10 -22.28 8.36
C LEU A 51 -5.15 -21.89 9.41
N PHE A 52 -6.44 -22.19 9.18
CA PHE A 52 -7.56 -21.68 9.98
C PHE A 52 -8.65 -22.72 10.29
N GLU A 53 -8.27 -23.95 10.68
CA GLU A 53 -9.17 -24.80 11.45
C GLU A 53 -8.70 -24.84 12.92
N PRO A 54 -9.57 -24.53 13.90
CA PRO A 54 -9.27 -24.81 15.30
C PRO A 54 -9.30 -26.33 15.53
N ASP A 55 -8.21 -26.86 16.06
CA ASP A 55 -8.06 -28.26 16.43
C ASP A 55 -9.17 -28.66 17.41
N SER A 56 -10.18 -29.39 16.92
CA SER A 56 -11.24 -29.99 17.72
C SER A 56 -10.95 -31.48 17.86
N SER A 57 -10.10 -31.82 18.83
CA SER A 57 -9.82 -33.22 19.16
C SER A 57 -9.53 -33.39 20.66
N GLU A 58 -10.57 -33.48 21.48
CA GLU A 58 -10.49 -34.16 22.78
C GLU A 58 -11.58 -35.24 22.83
N GLN A 59 -11.16 -36.44 23.27
CA GLN A 59 -11.92 -37.66 23.60
C GLN A 59 -12.09 -38.77 22.54
N GLN A 60 -11.21 -39.77 22.72
CA GLN A 60 -11.49 -41.18 23.02
C GLN A 60 -11.60 -42.25 21.91
N GLU A 61 -10.72 -43.24 22.14
CA GLU A 61 -10.90 -44.70 22.07
C GLU A 61 -10.50 -45.52 20.82
N GLU A 62 -9.91 -46.66 21.17
CA GLU A 62 -9.16 -47.62 20.38
C GLU A 62 -10.03 -48.42 19.40
N LYS A 63 -9.45 -48.82 18.26
CA LYS A 63 -9.47 -50.22 17.77
C LYS A 63 -8.59 -50.42 16.53
N LYS A 64 -7.65 -51.37 16.65
CA LYS A 64 -6.97 -52.03 15.53
C LYS A 64 -8.00 -52.72 14.63
N VAL A 65 -7.76 -52.77 13.31
CA VAL A 65 -7.79 -53.99 12.45
C VAL A 65 -7.82 -53.66 10.94
N LYS A 66 -6.89 -54.33 10.22
CA LYS A 66 -6.88 -54.75 8.79
C LYS A 66 -6.83 -53.73 7.64
N LYS A 67 -5.65 -53.72 7.03
CA LYS A 67 -5.35 -53.65 5.59
C LYS A 67 -6.37 -54.48 4.77
N ILE A 68 -7.10 -53.85 3.84
CA ILE A 68 -7.59 -54.38 2.55
C ILE A 68 -8.05 -53.21 1.67
N GLN A 69 -7.48 -53.21 0.46
CA GLN A 69 -7.99 -52.73 -0.84
C GLN A 69 -8.78 -51.41 -0.96
N ASN A 70 -8.11 -50.50 -1.66
CA ASN A 70 -8.62 -49.52 -2.60
C ASN A 70 -10.02 -49.83 -3.18
N PRO A 71 -11.02 -48.96 -2.92
CA PRO A 71 -12.14 -48.77 -3.83
C PRO A 71 -12.07 -47.36 -4.43
N GLN A 72 -12.22 -47.32 -5.75
CA GLN A 72 -12.29 -46.12 -6.56
C GLN A 72 -13.25 -45.07 -5.96
N ILE A 73 -12.69 -43.93 -5.53
CA ILE A 73 -13.49 -42.73 -5.27
C ILE A 73 -13.82 -42.12 -6.63
N THR A 74 -15.04 -42.42 -7.09
CA THR A 74 -15.73 -41.75 -8.17
C THR A 74 -15.63 -40.24 -7.95
N LYS A 75 -15.07 -39.52 -8.92
CA LYS A 75 -15.03 -38.05 -8.94
C LYS A 75 -16.46 -37.52 -8.96
N GLN A 76 -17.03 -37.26 -7.79
CA GLN A 76 -18.23 -36.44 -7.68
C GLN A 76 -17.84 -35.02 -8.10
N LYS A 77 -18.25 -34.68 -9.32
CA LYS A 77 -18.22 -33.33 -9.88
C LYS A 77 -19.07 -32.46 -8.94
N GLN A 78 -18.44 -31.65 -8.10
CA GLN A 78 -19.17 -30.58 -7.45
C GLN A 78 -19.76 -29.68 -8.55
N PRO A 79 -21.00 -29.21 -8.42
CA PRO A 79 -21.54 -28.25 -9.36
C PRO A 79 -20.71 -26.98 -9.24
N GLU A 80 -19.88 -26.72 -10.25
CA GLU A 80 -19.37 -25.37 -10.51
C GLU A 80 -20.59 -24.47 -10.55
N GLN A 81 -20.82 -23.73 -9.47
CA GLN A 81 -21.67 -22.56 -9.50
C GLN A 81 -20.97 -21.60 -10.47
N ARG A 82 -21.37 -21.70 -11.74
CA ARG A 82 -20.98 -20.80 -12.81
C ARG A 82 -21.39 -19.42 -12.32
N VAL A 83 -20.43 -18.66 -11.80
CA VAL A 83 -20.60 -17.23 -11.56
C VAL A 83 -21.12 -16.70 -12.88
N LYS A 84 -22.40 -16.32 -12.90
CA LYS A 84 -23.02 -15.78 -14.10
C LYS A 84 -22.20 -14.56 -14.43
N GLN A 85 -21.37 -14.64 -15.47
CA GLN A 85 -20.66 -13.49 -16.00
C GLN A 85 -21.74 -12.47 -16.32
N ILE A 86 -21.84 -11.43 -15.49
CA ILE A 86 -22.67 -10.27 -15.77
C ILE A 86 -22.09 -9.74 -17.07
N LYS A 87 -22.83 -9.88 -18.18
CA LYS A 87 -22.44 -9.30 -19.46
C LYS A 87 -22.32 -7.81 -19.23
N SER A 88 -21.10 -7.32 -19.10
CA SER A 88 -20.85 -5.91 -18.84
C SER A 88 -21.06 -5.12 -20.13
N ASN A 89 -21.68 -3.96 -20.01
CA ASN A 89 -21.71 -2.99 -21.08
C ASN A 89 -20.30 -2.35 -21.14
N PRO A 90 -19.56 -2.42 -22.26
CA PRO A 90 -18.21 -1.86 -22.37
C PRO A 90 -18.15 -0.41 -21.90
N ASP A 91 -19.16 0.40 -22.26
CA ASP A 91 -19.25 1.81 -21.86
C ASP A 91 -19.31 2.01 -20.34
N THR A 92 -19.91 1.05 -19.63
CA THR A 92 -20.02 1.10 -18.16
C THR A 92 -18.72 0.65 -17.49
N ASP A 93 -18.04 -0.35 -18.05
CA ASP A 93 -16.76 -0.81 -17.51
C ASP A 93 -15.65 0.24 -17.71
N ASP A 94 -15.66 0.96 -18.83
CA ASP A 94 -14.75 2.07 -19.05
C ASP A 94 -14.93 3.15 -17.98
N LEU A 95 -16.17 3.51 -17.63
CA LEU A 95 -16.43 4.45 -16.53
C LEU A 95 -15.92 3.94 -15.18
N ARG A 96 -16.06 2.63 -14.90
CA ARG A 96 -15.57 2.04 -13.64
C ARG A 96 -14.05 2.07 -13.57
N TYR A 97 -13.38 1.74 -14.67
CA TYR A 97 -11.94 1.78 -14.79
C TYR A 97 -11.41 3.21 -14.61
N GLU A 98 -12.04 4.17 -15.29
CA GLU A 98 -11.72 5.57 -15.16
C GLU A 98 -11.89 6.05 -13.71
N ILE A 99 -12.96 5.66 -13.01
CA ILE A 99 -13.12 5.96 -11.58
C ILE A 99 -11.99 5.35 -10.74
N LEU A 100 -11.61 4.09 -11.01
CA LEU A 100 -10.52 3.42 -10.28
C LEU A 100 -9.18 4.14 -10.42
N CYS A 101 -8.85 4.62 -11.62
CA CYS A 101 -7.60 5.33 -11.89
C CYS A 101 -7.44 6.63 -11.09
N ARG A 102 -8.54 7.19 -10.58
CA ARG A 102 -8.57 8.45 -9.82
C ARG A 102 -9.47 8.34 -8.59
N TRP A 103 -9.52 7.16 -7.99
CA TRP A 103 -10.47 6.85 -6.92
C TRP A 103 -10.32 7.81 -5.74
N TRP A 104 -9.10 8.27 -5.47
CA TRP A 104 -8.77 9.19 -4.38
C TRP A 104 -9.42 10.57 -4.54
N TYR A 105 -9.83 10.95 -5.76
CA TYR A 105 -10.62 12.15 -6.03
C TYR A 105 -12.13 11.88 -6.08
N CYS A 106 -12.53 10.63 -6.32
CA CYS A 106 -13.93 10.25 -6.45
C CYS A 106 -14.61 9.99 -5.10
N PHE A 107 -13.92 9.29 -4.21
CA PHE A 107 -14.45 8.82 -2.94
C PHE A 107 -13.80 9.54 -1.76
N ASP A 108 -14.38 9.35 -0.58
CA ASP A 108 -13.80 9.84 0.66
C ASP A 108 -12.56 9.01 1.03
N GLN A 109 -11.77 9.51 1.99
CA GLN A 109 -10.54 8.85 2.41
C GLN A 109 -10.81 7.40 2.81
N TRP A 110 -10.10 6.47 2.15
CA TRP A 110 -10.07 5.06 2.52
C TRP A 110 -8.61 4.63 2.76
N PRO A 111 -8.32 3.86 3.81
CA PRO A 111 -9.21 3.47 4.91
C PRO A 111 -9.72 4.68 5.72
N PRO A 112 -10.87 4.55 6.42
CA PRO A 112 -11.30 5.55 7.40
C PRO A 112 -10.22 5.82 8.44
N SER A 113 -10.04 7.08 8.82
CA SER A 113 -8.99 7.51 9.75
C SER A 113 -9.20 6.96 11.17
N ASP A 114 -10.46 6.74 11.53
CA ASP A 114 -10.99 6.24 12.79
C ASP A 114 -11.14 4.71 12.85
N PHE A 115 -10.72 3.98 11.80
CA PHE A 115 -10.78 2.52 11.81
C PHE A 115 -9.89 1.92 12.91
N ASP A 116 -10.47 1.04 13.73
CA ASP A 116 -9.79 0.37 14.85
C ASP A 116 -8.99 -0.85 14.37
N TYR A 117 -7.68 -0.68 14.26
CA TYR A 117 -6.77 -1.76 13.89
C TYR A 117 -6.43 -2.68 15.06
N GLU A 118 -6.60 -2.26 16.31
CA GLU A 118 -6.33 -3.11 17.47
C GLU A 118 -7.42 -4.18 17.62
N GLU A 119 -8.68 -3.81 17.38
CA GLU A 119 -9.78 -4.77 17.27
C GLU A 119 -9.54 -5.76 16.11
N ALA A 120 -9.14 -5.25 14.94
CA ALA A 120 -8.84 -6.08 13.78
C ALA A 120 -7.70 -7.07 14.05
N LEU A 121 -6.61 -6.64 14.70
CA LEU A 121 -5.50 -7.51 15.10
C LEU A 121 -5.94 -8.57 16.12
N SER A 122 -6.73 -8.16 17.11
CA SER A 122 -7.24 -9.05 18.17
C SER A 122 -8.08 -10.19 17.58
N LYS A 123 -8.94 -9.88 16.60
CA LYS A 123 -9.77 -10.88 15.89
C LYS A 123 -8.94 -12.01 15.26
N TYR A 124 -7.71 -11.72 14.83
CA TYR A 124 -6.81 -12.70 14.22
C TYR A 124 -5.72 -13.22 15.16
N LYS A 125 -5.82 -12.95 16.47
CA LYS A 125 -4.81 -13.29 17.48
C LYS A 125 -3.42 -12.73 17.13
N LEU A 126 -3.38 -11.49 16.65
CA LEU A 126 -2.16 -10.77 16.29
C LEU A 126 -1.88 -9.67 17.30
N ARG A 127 -0.60 -9.31 17.46
CA ARG A 127 -0.17 -8.14 18.23
C ARG A 127 0.79 -7.31 17.41
N LYS A 128 0.57 -5.99 17.37
CA LYS A 128 1.51 -5.06 16.75
C LYS A 128 2.76 -4.92 17.63
N VAL A 129 3.92 -4.97 16.99
CA VAL A 129 5.24 -4.83 17.60
C VAL A 129 6.06 -3.85 16.79
N ASP A 130 6.80 -2.99 17.48
CA ASP A 130 7.69 -2.03 16.83
C ASP A 130 8.80 -2.75 16.05
N LEU A 131 9.06 -2.29 14.82
CA LEU A 131 10.06 -2.85 13.93
C LEU A 131 11.47 -2.90 14.57
N ALA A 132 11.81 -1.94 15.43
CA ALA A 132 13.12 -1.85 16.10
C ALA A 132 13.38 -2.99 17.10
N VAL A 133 12.32 -3.57 17.67
CA VAL A 133 12.42 -4.71 18.62
C VAL A 133 11.89 -6.01 18.04
N PHE A 134 11.21 -5.96 16.88
CA PHE A 134 10.55 -7.09 16.24
C PHE A 134 11.41 -8.35 16.12
N LYS A 135 12.71 -8.19 15.79
CA LYS A 135 13.64 -9.32 15.66
C LYS A 135 13.91 -10.07 16.97
N ARG A 136 13.89 -9.36 18.10
CA ARG A 136 14.22 -9.90 19.43
C ARG A 136 13.00 -10.42 20.18
N GLU A 137 11.83 -9.87 19.87
CA GLU A 137 10.55 -10.28 20.44
C GLU A 137 10.19 -11.73 20.11
N SER A 138 9.53 -12.43 21.02
CA SER A 138 9.06 -13.80 20.81
C SER A 138 7.95 -13.87 19.76
N GLU A 139 7.92 -14.94 18.94
CA GLU A 139 6.92 -15.09 17.87
C GLU A 139 5.48 -15.02 18.40
N ILE A 140 5.26 -15.61 19.57
CA ILE A 140 3.98 -15.64 20.29
C ILE A 140 4.24 -15.07 21.69
N ASN A 141 3.36 -14.20 22.19
CA ASN A 141 3.43 -13.71 23.58
C ASN A 141 2.72 -14.65 24.57
N ASP A 142 2.75 -14.31 25.85
CA ASP A 142 2.11 -15.10 26.92
C ASP A 142 0.58 -15.22 26.75
N GLN A 143 -0.04 -14.35 25.97
CA GLN A 143 -1.48 -14.37 25.65
C GLN A 143 -1.80 -15.17 24.38
N GLY A 144 -0.82 -15.82 23.75
CA GLY A 144 -1.02 -16.57 22.51
C GLY A 144 -1.15 -15.72 21.25
N LEU A 145 -0.80 -14.42 21.31
CA LEU A 145 -0.85 -13.49 20.18
C LEU A 145 0.45 -13.51 19.38
N ARG A 146 0.33 -13.69 18.06
CA ARG A 146 1.47 -13.69 17.14
C ARG A 146 1.95 -12.28 16.84
N LYS A 147 3.26 -12.05 16.88
CA LYS A 147 3.84 -10.74 16.56
C LYS A 147 3.70 -10.40 15.08
N VAL A 148 3.34 -9.16 14.81
CA VAL A 148 3.40 -8.54 13.48
C VAL A 148 3.93 -7.11 13.61
N TYR A 149 4.50 -6.56 12.55
CA TYR A 149 4.83 -5.12 12.49
C TYR A 149 4.05 -4.46 11.36
N GLU A 150 3.71 -3.19 11.55
CA GLU A 150 3.03 -2.39 10.53
C GLU A 150 4.05 -1.92 9.48
N VAL A 151 3.67 -2.00 8.21
CA VAL A 151 4.51 -1.56 7.10
C VAL A 151 4.52 -0.03 7.05
N ASN A 152 5.70 0.57 7.09
CA ASN A 152 5.84 2.02 7.03
C ASN A 152 5.20 2.60 5.76
N GLY A 153 4.41 3.65 5.91
CA GLY A 153 3.65 4.29 4.83
C GLY A 153 2.35 3.57 4.44
N TYR A 154 2.07 2.39 4.98
CA TYR A 154 0.87 1.60 4.65
C TYR A 154 0.10 1.21 5.92
N LYS A 155 -0.60 2.19 6.50
CA LYS A 155 -1.41 1.97 7.71
C LYS A 155 -2.40 0.82 7.50
N GLY A 156 -2.46 -0.10 8.46
CA GLY A 156 -3.33 -1.28 8.39
C GLY A 156 -2.77 -2.45 7.58
N VAL A 157 -1.58 -2.32 7.00
CA VAL A 157 -0.86 -3.42 6.34
C VAL A 157 0.26 -3.88 7.26
N PHE A 158 0.29 -5.17 7.57
CA PHE A 158 1.20 -5.77 8.53
C PHE A 158 2.04 -6.86 7.90
N ARG A 159 3.19 -7.16 8.50
CA ARG A 159 4.03 -8.29 8.10
C ARG A 159 4.36 -9.20 9.28
N THR A 160 4.38 -10.49 8.99
CA THR A 160 4.78 -11.54 9.92
C THR A 160 6.29 -11.77 9.88
N SER A 161 6.83 -12.50 10.84
CA SER A 161 8.24 -12.95 10.82
C SER A 161 8.57 -13.86 9.64
N ALA A 162 7.58 -14.62 9.16
CA ALA A 162 7.73 -15.47 7.97
C ALA A 162 7.76 -14.66 6.66
N GLY A 163 7.47 -13.36 6.73
CA GLY A 163 7.48 -12.46 5.58
C GLY A 163 6.13 -12.31 4.88
N ASP A 164 5.08 -12.99 5.37
CA ASP A 164 3.72 -12.84 4.86
C ASP A 164 3.19 -11.42 5.11
N THR A 165 2.43 -10.90 4.15
CA THR A 165 1.77 -9.59 4.25
C THR A 165 0.30 -9.79 4.56
N LEU A 166 -0.17 -9.11 5.61
CA LEU A 166 -1.55 -9.13 6.08
C LEU A 166 -2.17 -7.75 5.89
N ASP A 167 -3.14 -7.65 5.00
CA ASP A 167 -3.92 -6.43 4.80
C ASP A 167 -5.18 -6.48 5.66
N LEU A 168 -5.19 -5.71 6.76
CA LEU A 168 -6.30 -5.64 7.71
C LEU A 168 -7.17 -4.39 7.50
N ARG A 169 -6.99 -3.67 6.39
CA ARG A 169 -7.83 -2.52 6.05
C ARG A 169 -9.28 -3.00 5.79
N PRO A 170 -10.29 -2.18 6.14
CA PRO A 170 -11.69 -2.55 6.00
C PRO A 170 -12.06 -2.86 4.55
N ARG A 171 -12.72 -3.99 4.31
CA ARG A 171 -13.21 -4.33 2.97
C ARG A 171 -14.32 -3.39 2.51
N GLU A 172 -15.11 -2.88 3.44
CA GLU A 172 -16.13 -1.88 3.16
C GLU A 172 -15.49 -0.55 2.72
N GLY A 173 -16.10 0.09 1.73
CA GLY A 173 -15.58 1.35 1.15
C GLY A 173 -14.28 1.20 0.35
N CYS A 174 -13.69 0.00 0.27
CA CYS A 174 -12.46 -0.24 -0.45
C CYS A 174 -12.63 0.09 -1.95
N PRO A 175 -11.82 1.01 -2.53
CA PRO A 175 -11.91 1.44 -3.92
C PRO A 175 -11.41 0.35 -4.87
N SER A 176 -12.22 -0.69 -5.02
CA SER A 176 -11.95 -1.87 -5.85
C SER A 176 -12.99 -2.00 -6.96
N TYR A 177 -12.64 -2.70 -8.05
CA TYR A 177 -13.58 -2.96 -9.13
C TYR A 177 -14.85 -3.65 -8.60
N GLU A 178 -14.70 -4.62 -7.70
CA GLU A 178 -15.84 -5.31 -7.10
C GLU A 178 -16.80 -4.32 -6.41
N GLN A 179 -16.28 -3.38 -5.64
CA GLN A 179 -17.11 -2.40 -4.95
C GLN A 179 -17.76 -1.39 -5.90
N ILE A 180 -17.01 -0.90 -6.88
CA ILE A 180 -17.53 0.05 -7.87
C ILE A 180 -18.53 -0.62 -8.81
N SER A 181 -18.39 -1.92 -9.09
CA SER A 181 -19.33 -2.68 -9.90
C SER A 181 -20.74 -2.74 -9.31
N LYS A 182 -20.84 -2.62 -7.97
CA LYS A 182 -22.10 -2.59 -7.22
C LYS A 182 -22.80 -1.22 -7.29
N ILE A 183 -22.10 -0.16 -7.71
CA ILE A 183 -22.69 1.16 -7.87
C ILE A 183 -23.63 1.16 -9.08
N ASN A 184 -24.79 1.79 -8.92
CA ASN A 184 -25.75 1.97 -10.01
C ASN A 184 -25.06 2.68 -11.19
N SER A 185 -25.17 2.10 -12.39
CA SER A 185 -24.52 2.62 -13.60
C SER A 185 -24.87 4.08 -13.90
N LYS A 186 -26.09 4.53 -13.58
CA LYS A 186 -26.53 5.94 -13.74
C LYS A 186 -25.74 6.92 -12.88
N ASN A 187 -25.16 6.46 -11.76
CA ASN A 187 -24.39 7.30 -10.85
C ASN A 187 -22.90 7.37 -11.22
N LEU A 188 -22.40 6.43 -12.04
CA LEU A 188 -20.97 6.39 -12.40
C LEU A 188 -20.49 7.68 -13.10
N PRO A 189 -21.22 8.27 -14.08
CA PRO A 189 -20.78 9.53 -14.69
C PRO A 189 -20.69 10.66 -13.66
N LYS A 190 -21.64 10.75 -12.72
CA LYS A 190 -21.63 11.77 -11.65
C LYS A 190 -20.40 11.65 -10.75
N ILE A 191 -20.03 10.43 -10.36
CA ILE A 191 -18.84 10.16 -9.55
C ILE A 191 -17.56 10.50 -10.31
N LEU A 192 -17.49 10.14 -11.59
CA LEU A 192 -16.33 10.44 -12.43
C LEU A 192 -16.17 11.95 -12.66
N ILE A 193 -17.26 12.68 -12.88
CA ILE A 193 -17.27 14.15 -12.99
C ILE A 193 -16.72 14.80 -11.72
N LYS A 194 -17.12 14.32 -10.53
CA LYS A 194 -16.57 14.80 -9.24
C LYS A 194 -15.05 14.61 -9.21
N GLY A 195 -14.57 13.41 -9.54
CA GLY A 195 -13.15 13.09 -9.54
C GLY A 195 -12.33 13.92 -10.52
N LEU A 196 -12.81 14.07 -11.76
CA LEU A 196 -12.13 14.86 -12.79
C LEU A 196 -12.02 16.34 -12.43
N LYS A 197 -13.07 16.92 -11.82
CA LYS A 197 -13.03 18.31 -11.33
C LYS A 197 -12.00 18.48 -10.21
N ALA A 198 -12.03 17.60 -9.21
CA ALA A 198 -11.06 17.65 -8.12
C ALA A 198 -9.62 17.46 -8.62
N GLN A 199 -9.40 16.56 -9.60
CA GLN A 199 -8.09 16.38 -10.22
C GLN A 199 -7.60 17.62 -10.98
N LEU A 200 -8.51 18.31 -11.68
CA LEU A 200 -8.20 19.58 -12.34
C LEU A 200 -7.86 20.68 -11.33
N ASP A 201 -8.66 20.81 -10.28
CA ASP A 201 -8.44 21.81 -9.24
C ASP A 201 -7.09 21.60 -8.55
N ASP A 202 -6.70 20.34 -8.29
CA ASP A 202 -5.41 20.01 -7.70
C ASP A 202 -4.23 20.32 -8.65
N LEU A 203 -4.37 19.95 -9.94
CA LEU A 203 -3.38 20.26 -10.97
C LEU A 203 -3.15 21.77 -11.13
N LEU A 204 -4.20 22.59 -10.98
CA LEU A 204 -4.11 24.05 -11.09
C LEU A 204 -3.49 24.71 -9.84
N LYS A 205 -3.52 24.05 -8.68
CA LYS A 205 -2.92 24.57 -7.44
C LYS A 205 -1.40 24.41 -7.41
N HIS A 206 -0.86 23.42 -8.13
CA HIS A 206 0.55 23.07 -8.07
C HIS A 206 1.28 23.45 -9.36
N GLU A 207 2.24 24.38 -9.25
CA GLU A 207 3.13 24.78 -10.35
C GLU A 207 4.46 24.00 -10.31
N PRO A 208 5.07 23.68 -11.47
CA PRO A 208 4.57 23.92 -12.82
C PRO A 208 3.45 22.96 -13.20
N ASN A 209 2.31 23.47 -13.68
CA ASN A 209 1.20 22.61 -14.06
C ASN A 209 1.39 21.96 -15.43
N ASN A 210 1.01 20.69 -15.55
CA ASN A 210 1.11 19.94 -16.80
C ASN A 210 -0.03 20.33 -17.76
N GLN A 211 0.26 21.21 -18.73
CA GLN A 211 -0.72 21.73 -19.70
C GLN A 211 -1.35 20.63 -20.58
N GLN A 212 -0.57 19.62 -20.97
CA GLN A 212 -1.09 18.50 -21.76
C GLN A 212 -2.09 17.67 -20.94
N LEU A 213 -1.76 17.41 -19.67
CA LEU A 213 -2.66 16.71 -18.75
C LEU A 213 -3.92 17.53 -18.50
N LYS A 214 -3.80 18.82 -18.27
CA LYS A 214 -4.94 19.74 -18.11
C LYS A 214 -5.90 19.64 -19.29
N HIS A 215 -5.38 19.79 -20.51
CA HIS A 215 -6.20 19.70 -21.72
C HIS A 215 -6.90 18.34 -21.86
N ASN A 216 -6.21 17.25 -21.55
CA ASN A 216 -6.80 15.91 -21.57
C ASN A 216 -7.93 15.76 -20.56
N LEU A 217 -7.75 16.25 -19.33
CA LEU A 217 -8.76 16.19 -18.26
C LEU A 217 -9.99 17.05 -18.60
N GLU A 218 -9.80 18.26 -19.13
CA GLU A 218 -10.90 19.13 -19.59
C GLU A 218 -11.72 18.47 -20.70
N ARG A 219 -11.05 17.82 -21.65
CA ARG A 219 -11.72 17.06 -22.73
C ARG A 219 -12.53 15.90 -22.17
N GLN A 220 -11.95 15.10 -21.28
CA GLN A 220 -12.64 13.97 -20.64
C GLN A 220 -13.86 14.46 -19.84
N LEU A 221 -13.70 15.52 -19.04
CA LEU A 221 -14.78 16.10 -18.25
C LEU A 221 -15.96 16.52 -19.13
N LYS A 222 -15.69 17.22 -20.24
CA LYS A 222 -16.73 17.65 -21.18
C LYS A 222 -17.47 16.46 -21.80
N GLN A 223 -16.74 15.40 -22.18
CA GLN A 223 -17.34 14.19 -22.76
C GLN A 223 -18.28 13.49 -21.77
N VAL A 224 -17.82 13.27 -20.53
CA VAL A 224 -18.61 12.59 -19.50
C VAL A 224 -19.82 13.43 -19.09
N GLN A 225 -19.69 14.76 -19.02
CA GLN A 225 -20.82 15.66 -18.76
C GLN A 225 -21.90 15.58 -19.84
N GLN A 226 -21.51 15.54 -21.12
CA GLN A 226 -22.46 15.38 -22.22
C GLN A 226 -23.16 14.02 -22.18
N GLN A 227 -22.43 12.96 -21.85
CA GLN A 227 -23.01 11.62 -21.67
C GLN A 227 -24.01 11.60 -20.51
N TYR A 228 -23.68 12.23 -19.38
CA TYR A 228 -24.55 12.30 -18.21
C TYR A 228 -25.85 13.07 -18.51
N GLN A 229 -25.75 14.23 -19.16
CA GLN A 229 -26.92 15.04 -19.52
C GLN A 229 -27.92 14.25 -20.38
N ARG A 230 -27.43 13.52 -21.40
CA ARG A 230 -28.27 12.68 -22.27
C ARG A 230 -28.95 11.51 -21.54
N GLN A 231 -28.47 11.12 -20.36
CA GLN A 231 -29.06 10.04 -19.57
C GLN A 231 -30.07 10.55 -18.54
N THR A 232 -30.05 11.86 -18.24
CA THR A 232 -30.94 12.50 -17.26
C THR A 232 -32.12 13.23 -17.90
N ASP A 233 -32.01 13.60 -19.18
CA ASP A 233 -33.10 14.14 -20.02
C ASP A 233 -33.99 13.00 -20.55
#